data_AF-A0A7C2BXT0-F1
#
_entry.id   AF-A0A7C2BXT0-F1
#
_cell.length_a   1.000
_cell.length_b   1.000
_cell.length_c   1.000
_cell.angle_alpha   90.00
_cell.angle_beta   90.00
_cell.angle_gamma   90.00
#
_symmetry.space_group_name_H-M   'P 1'
#
loop_
_entity.id
_entity.type
_entity.pdbx_description
1 polymer ?
#
loop_
_entity_poly.entity_id
_entity_poly.type
_entity_poly.pdbx_seq_one_letter_code
_entity_poly.pdbx_strand_id
1 'polypeptide(L)'
;MATRTGIGAAIESLRTWLAEIAEEQFRRHRRWLRELAPEQEWAIRTQLLPSVVDQLVLACVREGLWREISRDAKAQSLFKKASR
;
A
#
# COMPACT_ATOMS: atom_id res chain seq x y z
N MET A 1 -18.11 12.91 -9.72
CA MET A 1 -18.09 11.45 -9.94
C MET A 1 -16.81 10.93 -10.63
N ALA A 2 -16.02 11.75 -11.33
CA ALA A 2 -14.77 11.31 -11.97
C ALA A 2 -13.59 11.00 -11.01
N THR A 3 -13.58 11.55 -9.79
CA THR A 3 -12.51 11.36 -8.80
C THR A 3 -12.51 9.97 -8.15
N ARG A 4 -13.66 9.29 -8.09
CA ARG A 4 -13.79 7.98 -7.43
C ARG A 4 -13.15 6.85 -8.24
N THR A 5 -13.17 6.95 -9.58
CA THR A 5 -12.60 5.97 -10.50
C THR A 5 -11.08 6.08 -10.58
N GLY A 6 -10.53 7.30 -10.52
CA GLY A 6 -9.08 7.53 -10.56
C GLY A 6 -8.33 7.03 -9.33
N ILE A 7 -8.93 7.20 -8.14
CA ILE A 7 -8.35 6.71 -6.88
C ILE A 7 -8.33 5.18 -6.85
N GLY A 8 -9.42 4.52 -7.30
CA GLY A 8 -9.46 3.06 -7.41
C GLY A 8 -8.36 2.52 -8.33
N ALA A 9 -8.20 3.11 -9.52
CA ALA A 9 -7.15 2.71 -10.47
C ALA A 9 -5.73 2.91 -9.94
N ALA A 10 -5.49 3.98 -9.17
CA ALA A 10 -4.20 4.24 -8.54
C ALA A 10 -3.91 3.23 -7.41
N ILE A 11 -4.92 2.85 -6.62
CA ILE A 11 -4.80 1.82 -5.58
C ILE A 11 -4.48 0.46 -6.21
N GLU A 12 -5.15 0.08 -7.31
CA GLU A 12 -4.83 -1.17 -8.00
C GLU A 12 -3.44 -1.15 -8.63
N SER A 13 -3.02 -0.01 -9.18
CA SER A 13 -1.66 0.15 -9.71
C SER A 13 -0.60 0.02 -8.61
N LEU A 14 -0.86 0.60 -7.43
CA LEU A 14 0.00 0.44 -6.24
C LEU A 14 0.04 -1.01 -5.78
N ARG A 15 -1.11 -1.69 -5.72
CA ARG A 15 -1.21 -3.11 -5.34
C ARG A 15 -0.37 -3.98 -6.28
N THR A 16 -0.50 -3.80 -7.60
CA THR A 16 0.26 -4.55 -8.61
C THR A 16 1.76 -4.34 -8.43
N TRP A 17 2.21 -3.08 -8.29
CA TRP A 17 3.61 -2.77 -8.09
C TRP A 17 4.18 -3.38 -6.80
N LEU A 18 3.43 -3.32 -5.69
CA LEU A 18 3.83 -3.95 -4.43
C LEU A 18 3.88 -5.47 -4.52
N ALA A 19 2.96 -6.10 -5.26
CA ALA A 19 2.97 -7.54 -5.51
C ALA A 19 4.21 -7.98 -6.30
N GLU A 20 4.58 -7.24 -7.34
CA GLU A 20 5.81 -7.49 -8.11
C GLU A 20 7.06 -7.40 -7.23
N ILE A 21 7.14 -6.38 -6.37
CA ILE A 21 8.25 -6.24 -5.42
C ILE A 21 8.26 -7.39 -4.41
N ALA A 22 7.11 -7.72 -3.82
CA ALA A 22 7.01 -8.78 -2.83
C ALA A 22 7.47 -10.14 -3.40
N GLU A 23 7.07 -10.45 -4.63
CA GLU A 23 7.49 -11.66 -5.34
C GLU A 23 8.99 -11.63 -5.68
N GLU A 24 9.54 -10.50 -6.10
CA GLU A 24 10.98 -10.34 -6.34
C GLU A 24 11.79 -10.51 -5.06
N GLN A 25 11.34 -9.91 -3.95
CA GLN A 25 11.98 -10.08 -2.64
C GLN A 25 11.91 -11.53 -2.19
N PHE A 26 10.78 -12.21 -2.37
CA PHE A 26 10.64 -13.62 -2.06
C PHE A 26 11.62 -14.47 -2.87
N ARG A 27 11.69 -14.28 -4.19
CA ARG A 27 12.64 -15.01 -5.06
C ARG A 27 14.09 -14.78 -4.66
N ARG A 28 14.47 -13.54 -4.35
CA ARG A 28 15.83 -13.18 -3.92
C ARG A 28 16.22 -13.84 -2.60
N HIS A 29 15.30 -13.90 -1.65
CA HIS A 29 15.54 -14.43 -0.31
C HIS A 29 15.20 -15.92 -0.16
N ARG A 30 14.60 -16.54 -1.19
CA ARG A 30 14.30 -17.97 -1.22
C ARG A 30 15.52 -18.83 -0.89
N ARG A 31 16.71 -18.42 -1.32
CA ARG A 31 17.97 -19.13 -1.02
C ARG A 31 18.30 -19.17 0.48
N TRP A 32 17.80 -18.22 1.25
CA TRP A 32 17.98 -18.17 2.71
C TRP A 32 16.94 -19.01 3.44
N LEU A 33 15.82 -19.29 2.79
CA LEU A 33 14.78 -20.22 3.21
C LEU A 33 15.13 -21.67 2.80
N ARG A 34 16.36 -22.12 3.13
CA ARG A 34 16.77 -23.52 2.87
C ARG A 34 15.75 -24.45 3.53
N GLU A 35 15.33 -25.50 2.81
CA GLU A 35 14.40 -26.55 3.28
C GLU A 35 12.91 -26.21 3.29
N LEU A 36 12.49 -25.13 2.63
CA LEU A 36 11.07 -24.83 2.52
C LEU A 36 10.37 -25.88 1.66
N ALA A 37 9.39 -26.59 2.25
CA ALA A 37 8.61 -27.58 1.52
C ALA A 37 7.79 -26.90 0.41
N PRO A 38 7.50 -27.58 -0.72
CA PRO A 38 6.71 -27.01 -1.81
C PRO A 38 5.37 -26.42 -1.35
N GLU A 39 4.73 -27.03 -0.37
CA GLU A 39 3.46 -26.61 0.23
C GLU A 39 3.61 -25.30 1.01
N GLN A 40 4.72 -25.14 1.73
CA GLN A 40 5.03 -23.90 2.44
C GLN A 40 5.34 -22.77 1.46
N GLU A 41 6.04 -23.07 0.36
CA GLU A 41 6.37 -22.08 -0.67
C GLU A 41 5.09 -21.60 -1.34
N TRP A 42 4.19 -22.54 -1.65
CA TRP A 42 2.88 -22.24 -2.19
C TRP A 42 2.05 -21.38 -1.22
N ALA A 43 2.03 -21.72 0.07
CA ALA A 43 1.31 -20.94 1.09
C ALA A 43 1.86 -19.52 1.22
N ILE A 44 3.18 -19.35 1.18
CA ILE A 44 3.80 -18.02 1.22
C ILE A 44 3.38 -17.20 0.01
N ARG A 45 3.48 -17.75 -1.20
CA ARG A 45 3.20 -17.01 -2.44
C ARG A 45 1.73 -16.68 -2.62
N THR A 46 0.82 -17.57 -2.19
CA THR A 46 -0.62 -17.42 -2.45
C THR A 46 -1.39 -16.78 -1.31
N GLN A 47 -0.86 -16.78 -0.08
CA GLN A 47 -1.56 -16.26 1.09
C GLN A 47 -0.75 -15.17 1.80
N LEU A 48 0.50 -15.47 2.16
CA LEU A 48 1.29 -14.55 2.98
C LEU A 48 1.69 -13.29 2.21
N LEU A 49 2.27 -13.42 1.01
CA LEU A 49 2.67 -12.26 0.21
C LEU A 49 1.47 -11.36 -0.15
N PRO A 50 0.33 -11.89 -0.62
CA PRO A 50 -0.86 -11.06 -0.85
C PRO A 50 -1.35 -10.34 0.42
N SER A 51 -1.35 -11.01 1.57
CA SER A 51 -1.75 -10.40 2.85
C SER A 51 -0.84 -9.23 3.24
N VAL A 52 0.48 -9.37 3.08
CA VAL A 52 1.45 -8.30 3.33
C VAL A 52 1.22 -7.12 2.36
N VAL A 53 1.00 -7.41 1.08
CA VAL A 53 0.70 -6.38 0.07
C VAL A 53 -0.56 -5.60 0.45
N ASP A 54 -1.64 -6.28 0.81
CA ASP A 54 -2.89 -5.61 1.21
C ASP A 54 -2.72 -4.75 2.46
N GLN A 55 -1.94 -5.21 3.45
CA GLN A 55 -1.62 -4.42 4.63
C GLN A 55 -0.81 -3.16 4.29
N LEU A 56 0.15 -3.27 3.38
CA LEU A 56 0.95 -2.13 2.91
C LEU A 56 0.10 -1.13 2.12
N VAL A 57 -0.74 -1.60 1.20
CA VAL A 57 -1.69 -0.77 0.46
C VAL A 57 -2.59 -0.01 1.45
N LEU A 58 -3.13 -0.71 2.45
CA LEU A 58 -3.97 -0.09 3.47
C LEU A 58 -3.22 0.99 4.28
N ALA A 59 -1.97 0.71 4.67
CA ALA A 59 -1.14 1.68 5.38
C ALA A 59 -0.88 2.94 4.54
N CYS A 60 -0.51 2.77 3.26
CA CYS A 60 -0.29 3.88 2.33
C CYS A 60 -1.55 4.72 2.11
N VAL A 61 -2.71 4.07 1.94
CA VAL A 61 -4.00 4.77 1.79
C VAL A 61 -4.34 5.55 3.05
N ARG A 62 -4.19 4.94 4.24
CA ARG A 62 -4.45 5.61 5.53
C ARG A 62 -3.54 6.81 5.74
N GLU A 63 -2.25 6.69 5.43
CA GLU A 63 -1.31 7.79 5.55
C GLU A 63 -1.63 8.92 4.55
N GLY A 64 -1.95 8.58 3.30
CA GLY A 64 -2.39 9.54 2.29
C GLY A 64 -3.60 10.35 2.76
N LEU A 65 -4.63 9.66 3.26
CA LEU A 65 -5.83 10.29 3.82
C LEU A 65 -5.50 11.18 5.02
N TRP A 66 -4.63 10.74 5.93
CA TRP A 66 -4.21 11.53 7.08
C TRP A 66 -3.49 12.82 6.67
N ARG A 67 -2.63 12.74 5.64
CA ARG A 67 -1.90 13.91 5.10
C ARG A 67 -2.85 14.91 4.43
N GLU A 68 -3.86 14.44 3.70
CA GLU A 68 -4.87 15.31 3.08
C GLU A 68 -5.68 16.06 4.13
N ILE A 69 -6.24 15.36 5.11
CA ILE A 69 -7.01 15.96 6.21
C ILE A 69 -6.17 16.99 6.97
N SER A 70 -4.89 16.67 7.23
CA SER A 70 -3.97 17.58 7.92
C SER A 70 -3.67 18.85 7.12
N ARG A 71 -3.53 18.73 5.78
CA ARG A 71 -3.34 19.88 4.89
C ARG A 71 -4.57 20.78 4.85
N ASP A 72 -5.76 20.20 4.78
CA ASP A 72 -7.02 20.95 4.77
C ASP A 72 -7.26 21.68 6.09
N ALA A 73 -7.01 21.03 7.22
CA ALA A 73 -7.09 21.66 8.54
C ALA A 73 -6.11 22.84 8.66
N LYS A 74 -4.89 22.68 8.15
CA LYS A 74 -3.88 23.76 8.13
C LYS A 74 -4.33 24.91 7.22
N ALA A 75 -4.85 24.63 6.03
CA ALA A 75 -5.35 25.65 5.11
C ALA A 75 -6.51 26.47 5.71
N GLN A 76 -7.47 25.81 6.36
CA GLN A 76 -8.57 26.48 7.05
C GLN A 76 -8.09 27.37 8.20
N SER A 77 -7.06 26.94 8.94
CA SER A 77 -6.49 27.73 10.04
C SER A 77 -5.81 29.01 9.55
N LEU A 78 -5.14 28.95 8.39
CA LEU A 78 -4.48 30.11 7.77
C LEU A 78 -5.51 31.11 7.23
N PHE A 79 -6.59 30.62 6.62
CA PHE A 79 -7.69 31.47 6.15
C PHE A 79 -8.34 32.26 7.29
N LYS A 80 -8.66 31.60 8.42
CA LYS A 80 -9.21 32.28 9.61
C LYS A 80 -8.30 33.37 10.19
N LYS A 81 -6.98 33.21 10.06
CA LYS A 81 -6.00 34.22 10.49
C LYS A 81 -5.92 35.40 9.51
N ALA A 82 -6.05 35.15 8.22
CA ALA A 82 -5.99 36.19 7.18
C ALA A 82 -7.27 37.03 7.08
N SER A 83 -8.41 36.54 7.59
CA SER A 83 -9.69 37.27 7.63
C SER A 83 -9.91 38.08 8.92
N ARG A 84 -8.90 38.22 9.78
CA ARG A 84 -8.89 39.09 10.95
C ARG A 84 -7.94 40.25 10.73
#